data_AF-A0AAW3WR64-F1
#
_entry.id   AF-A0AAW3WR64-F1
#
_cell.length_a   1.000
_cell.length_b   1.000
_cell.length_c   1.000
_cell.angle_alpha   90.00
_cell.angle_beta   90.00
_cell.angle_gamma   90.00
#
_symmetry.space_group_name_H-M   'P 1'
#
loop_
_entity.id
_entity.type
_entity.pdbx_description
1 polymer ?
#
loop_
_entity_poly.entity_id
_entity_poly.type
_entity_poly.pdbx_seq_one_letter_code
_entity_poly.pdbx_strand_id
1 'polypeptide(L)'
;MNDQAIEKQIQAAGKTAPRVTPQHIESVIAECHYINVGEAVQSGWPDKSAMDDCSPALNLLTICVLVLRNGFTVTGESACASPENFDAEIGRKIARDNAVQKIWPLEGYLLKQQLHDSSATPTRGQMIEYVQQAIKEGYPTYYGLPSHGIAWLSDECLKVEHGVAWEYYNLGANEKGRAPQRDLGE
;
A
#
# COMPACT_ATOMS: atom_id res chain seq x y z
N MET A 1 3.07 21.02 -9.66
CA MET A 1 4.39 21.08 -8.95
C MET A 1 5.21 19.89 -9.44
N ASN A 2 6.53 20.00 -9.55
CA ASN A 2 7.34 18.87 -10.01
C ASN A 2 7.66 17.97 -8.81
N ASP A 3 6.84 16.94 -8.60
CA ASP A 3 6.94 16.05 -7.44
C ASP A 3 8.33 15.37 -7.35
N GLN A 4 9.00 15.14 -8.49
CA GLN A 4 10.36 14.62 -8.51
C GLN A 4 11.40 15.61 -7.96
N ALA A 5 11.20 16.91 -8.18
CA ALA A 5 12.08 17.94 -7.65
C ALA A 5 11.95 18.06 -6.13
N ILE A 6 10.73 17.92 -5.61
CA ILE A 6 10.46 17.92 -4.16
C ILE A 6 11.11 16.68 -3.51
N GLU A 7 10.94 15.49 -4.10
CA GLU A 7 11.55 14.27 -3.56
C GLU A 7 13.09 14.36 -3.52
N LYS A 8 13.74 14.95 -4.53
CA LYS A 8 15.19 15.21 -4.51
C LYS A 8 15.61 16.11 -3.35
N GLN A 9 14.83 17.15 -3.03
CA GLN A 9 15.10 18.03 -1.89
C GLN A 9 14.97 17.30 -0.55
N ILE A 10 13.95 16.45 -0.40
CA ILE A 10 13.74 15.64 0.81
C ILE A 10 14.92 14.69 1.05
N GLN A 11 15.39 14.03 -0.02
CA GLN A 11 16.57 13.17 0.04
C GLN A 11 17.84 13.96 0.40
N ALA A 12 18.05 15.11 -0.24
CA ALA A 12 19.18 16.00 0.08
C ALA A 12 19.16 16.49 1.54
N ALA A 13 17.96 16.63 2.14
CA ALA A 13 17.78 16.97 3.54
C ALA A 13 17.94 15.79 4.52
N GLY A 14 18.35 14.60 4.03
CA GLY A 14 18.64 13.43 4.87
C GLY A 14 17.40 12.80 5.53
N LYS A 15 16.20 13.04 5.00
CA LYS A 15 14.97 12.45 5.55
C LYS A 15 14.78 11.03 5.01
N THR A 16 15.05 10.02 5.84
CA THR A 16 15.05 8.59 5.43
C THR A 16 13.84 7.78 5.92
N ALA A 17 12.89 8.42 6.62
CA ALA A 17 11.69 7.73 7.07
C ALA A 17 10.85 7.19 5.90
N PRO A 18 10.12 6.06 6.09
CA PRO A 18 9.23 5.51 5.07
C PRO A 18 8.22 6.55 4.59
N ARG A 19 8.07 6.67 3.27
CA ARG A 19 7.14 7.62 2.63
C ARG A 19 6.72 7.13 1.25
N VAL A 20 5.61 7.66 0.78
CA VAL A 20 5.16 7.50 -0.61
C VAL A 20 6.02 8.40 -1.50
N THR A 21 6.47 7.87 -2.64
CA THR A 21 7.29 8.60 -3.62
C THR A 21 6.56 8.74 -4.95
N PRO A 22 6.95 9.70 -5.82
CA PRO A 22 6.35 9.83 -7.15
C PRO A 22 6.51 8.55 -7.99
N GLN A 23 7.67 7.88 -7.87
CA GLN A 23 7.93 6.61 -8.54
C GLN A 23 7.01 5.50 -8.03
N HIS A 24 6.73 5.46 -6.73
CA HIS A 24 5.77 4.52 -6.16
C HIS A 24 4.35 4.75 -6.71
N ILE A 25 3.90 6.02 -6.75
CA ILE A 25 2.58 6.39 -7.30
C ILE A 25 2.44 5.94 -8.75
N GLU A 26 3.45 6.18 -9.58
CA GLU A 26 3.44 5.69 -10.96
C GLU A 26 3.49 4.15 -11.02
N SER A 27 4.22 3.51 -10.11
CA SER A 27 4.32 2.05 -10.09
C SER A 27 3.02 1.33 -9.76
N VAL A 28 2.12 1.94 -8.98
CA VAL A 28 0.83 1.33 -8.60
C VAL A 28 -0.24 1.43 -9.68
N ILE A 29 -0.05 2.29 -10.69
CA ILE A 29 -0.95 2.42 -11.84
C ILE A 29 -0.68 1.27 -12.82
N ALA A 30 -1.70 0.48 -13.12
CA ALA A 30 -1.63 -0.62 -14.08
C ALA A 30 -2.17 -0.20 -15.46
N GLU A 31 -3.26 0.55 -15.49
CA GLU A 31 -3.92 0.97 -16.73
C GLU A 31 -4.36 2.44 -16.68
N CYS A 32 -4.45 3.06 -17.84
CA CYS A 32 -4.89 4.45 -18.00
C CYS A 32 -5.81 4.55 -19.22
N HIS A 33 -7.07 4.91 -18.97
CA HIS A 33 -8.11 5.02 -19.98
C HIS A 33 -8.65 6.45 -20.03
N TYR A 34 -8.96 6.93 -21.23
CA TYR A 34 -9.51 8.27 -21.43
C TYR A 34 -10.86 8.21 -22.11
N ILE A 35 -11.80 9.01 -21.63
CA ILE A 35 -13.17 9.08 -22.14
C ILE A 35 -13.49 10.55 -22.40
N ASN A 36 -13.83 10.89 -23.65
CA ASN A 36 -14.55 12.13 -23.93
C ASN A 36 -16.04 11.89 -23.68
N VAL A 37 -16.67 12.69 -22.83
CA VAL A 37 -18.04 12.43 -22.39
C VAL A 37 -19.04 12.62 -23.53
N GLY A 38 -18.86 13.63 -24.37
CA GLY A 38 -19.70 13.85 -25.54
C GLY A 38 -19.68 12.67 -26.51
N GLU A 39 -18.49 12.19 -26.86
CA GLU A 39 -18.32 11.00 -27.71
C GLU A 39 -18.92 9.74 -27.08
N ALA A 40 -18.70 9.53 -25.78
CA ALA A 40 -19.23 8.38 -25.06
C ALA A 40 -20.76 8.35 -25.07
N VAL A 41 -21.41 9.48 -24.79
CA VAL A 41 -22.88 9.59 -24.81
C VAL A 41 -23.42 9.33 -26.22
N GLN A 42 -22.81 9.91 -27.25
CA GLN A 42 -23.20 9.68 -28.65
C GLN A 42 -23.05 8.21 -29.07
N SER A 43 -22.04 7.51 -28.54
CA SER A 43 -21.78 6.11 -28.85
C SER A 43 -22.77 5.15 -28.19
N GLY A 44 -23.28 5.50 -27.00
CA GLY A 44 -24.18 4.66 -26.20
C GLY A 44 -25.66 4.78 -26.58
N TRP A 45 -26.02 5.71 -27.46
CA TRP A 45 -27.43 5.95 -27.79
C TRP A 45 -28.00 4.84 -28.69
N PRO A 46 -29.10 4.15 -28.29
CA PRO A 46 -29.64 3.01 -29.04
C PRO A 46 -30.15 3.38 -30.44
N ASP A 47 -30.76 4.55 -30.56
CA ASP A 47 -31.28 5.09 -31.81
C ASP A 47 -30.71 6.49 -32.06
N LYS A 48 -29.64 6.56 -32.87
CA LYS A 48 -28.99 7.81 -33.24
C LYS A 48 -29.90 8.79 -33.98
N SER A 49 -31.00 8.32 -34.56
CA SER A 49 -31.99 9.17 -35.26
C SER A 49 -32.97 9.86 -34.32
N ALA A 50 -33.09 9.36 -33.08
CA ALA A 50 -33.90 9.94 -32.01
C ALA A 50 -33.04 10.61 -30.92
N MET A 51 -31.77 10.90 -31.24
CA MET A 51 -30.86 11.56 -30.30
C MET A 51 -31.23 13.05 -30.22
N ASP A 52 -31.70 13.49 -29.06
CA ASP A 52 -31.75 14.92 -28.75
C ASP A 52 -30.32 15.48 -28.81
N ASP A 53 -30.17 16.73 -29.23
CA ASP A 53 -28.87 17.40 -29.30
C ASP A 53 -28.19 17.35 -27.92
N CYS A 54 -27.15 16.52 -27.79
CA CYS A 54 -26.33 16.49 -26.59
C CYS A 54 -25.70 17.87 -26.38
N SER A 55 -25.73 18.37 -25.14
CA SER A 55 -25.14 19.67 -24.81
C SER A 55 -23.68 19.74 -25.31
N PRO A 56 -23.31 20.76 -26.10
CA PRO A 56 -21.95 20.93 -26.59
C PRO A 56 -20.89 20.96 -25.49
N ALA A 57 -21.29 21.30 -24.25
CA ALA A 57 -20.42 21.27 -23.08
C ALA A 57 -19.85 19.88 -22.78
N LEU A 58 -20.56 18.80 -23.16
CA LEU A 58 -20.08 17.42 -22.94
C LEU A 58 -18.86 17.08 -23.79
N ASN A 59 -18.71 17.73 -24.96
CA ASN A 59 -17.53 17.54 -25.82
C ASN A 59 -16.25 18.13 -25.19
N LEU A 60 -16.39 19.01 -24.20
CA LEU A 60 -15.28 19.68 -23.51
C LEU A 60 -14.81 18.93 -22.25
N LEU A 61 -15.49 17.85 -21.89
CA LEU A 61 -15.22 17.08 -20.67
C LEU A 61 -14.47 15.80 -21.00
N THR A 62 -13.26 15.69 -20.45
CA THR A 62 -12.42 14.49 -20.50
C THR A 62 -12.35 13.85 -19.12
N ILE A 63 -12.62 12.56 -19.05
CA ILE A 63 -12.45 11.73 -17.85
C ILE A 63 -11.24 10.82 -18.08
N CYS A 64 -10.34 10.76 -17.10
CA CYS A 64 -9.28 9.78 -17.00
C CYS A 64 -9.69 8.73 -15.96
N VAL A 65 -9.55 7.46 -16.29
CA VAL A 65 -9.78 6.33 -15.40
C VAL A 65 -8.48 5.55 -15.27
N LEU A 66 -7.91 5.55 -14.07
CA LEU A 66 -6.73 4.78 -13.71
C LEU A 66 -7.17 3.50 -13.01
N VAL A 67 -6.65 2.36 -13.46
CA VAL A 67 -6.80 1.08 -12.75
C VAL A 67 -5.51 0.83 -11.99
N LEU A 68 -5.60 0.67 -10.67
CA LEU A 68 -4.45 0.36 -9.82
C LEU A 68 -4.16 -1.15 -9.83
N ARG A 69 -2.94 -1.56 -9.48
CA ARG A 69 -2.52 -2.97 -9.45
C ARG A 69 -3.38 -3.87 -8.56
N ASN A 70 -4.03 -3.31 -7.55
CA ASN A 70 -4.96 -4.03 -6.67
C ASN A 70 -6.39 -4.13 -7.25
N GLY A 71 -6.63 -3.61 -8.46
CA GLY A 71 -7.94 -3.58 -9.12
C GLY A 71 -8.81 -2.38 -8.73
N PHE A 72 -8.36 -1.50 -7.84
CA PHE A 72 -9.12 -0.30 -7.48
C PHE A 72 -9.06 0.74 -8.60
N THR A 73 -10.16 1.43 -8.87
CA THR A 73 -10.24 2.44 -9.93
C THR A 73 -10.25 3.86 -9.35
N VAL A 74 -9.45 4.75 -9.94
CA VAL A 74 -9.40 6.17 -9.57
C VAL A 74 -9.70 7.02 -10.79
N THR A 75 -10.63 7.97 -10.67
CA THR A 75 -10.99 8.86 -11.77
C THR A 75 -10.39 10.24 -11.59
N GLY A 76 -10.19 10.96 -12.69
CA GLY A 76 -9.88 12.38 -12.70
C GLY A 76 -10.54 13.04 -13.90
N GLU A 77 -10.87 14.32 -13.74
CA GLU A 77 -11.73 15.02 -14.69
C GLU A 77 -11.04 16.31 -15.16
N SER A 78 -11.21 16.64 -16.44
CA SER A 78 -10.80 17.92 -17.02
C SER A 78 -11.96 18.48 -17.84
N ALA A 79 -12.44 19.65 -17.43
CA ALA A 79 -13.52 20.38 -18.09
C ALA A 79 -12.97 21.72 -18.60
N CYS A 80 -13.02 21.96 -19.90
CA CYS A 80 -12.62 23.24 -20.47
C CYS A 80 -13.74 24.27 -20.33
N ALA A 81 -13.40 25.50 -19.94
CA ALA A 81 -14.36 26.59 -19.74
C ALA A 81 -14.87 27.21 -21.06
N SER A 82 -14.09 27.12 -22.14
CA SER A 82 -14.42 27.70 -23.44
C SER A 82 -14.05 26.72 -24.56
N PRO A 83 -14.96 26.42 -25.49
CA PRO A 83 -14.69 25.52 -26.62
C PRO A 83 -13.48 25.93 -27.46
N GLU A 84 -13.24 27.24 -27.60
CA GLU A 84 -12.15 27.80 -28.40
C GLU A 84 -10.77 27.45 -27.83
N ASN A 85 -10.70 27.18 -26.52
CA ASN A 85 -9.48 26.80 -25.82
C ASN A 85 -9.38 25.28 -25.58
N PHE A 86 -10.26 24.49 -26.19
CA PHE A 86 -10.25 23.05 -26.04
C PHE A 86 -9.05 22.42 -26.76
N ASP A 87 -8.26 21.67 -26.00
CA ASP A 87 -7.19 20.83 -26.49
C ASP A 87 -7.32 19.46 -25.82
N ALA A 88 -7.54 18.42 -26.62
CA ALA A 88 -7.77 17.07 -26.13
C ALA A 88 -6.53 16.48 -25.43
N GLU A 89 -5.31 16.81 -25.89
CA GLU A 89 -4.08 16.32 -25.25
C GLU A 89 -3.85 16.98 -23.90
N ILE A 90 -4.09 18.30 -23.81
CA ILE A 90 -3.99 19.04 -22.55
C ILE A 90 -5.07 18.54 -21.58
N GLY A 91 -6.31 18.34 -22.05
CA GLY A 91 -7.40 17.80 -21.24
C GLY A 91 -7.07 16.43 -20.65
N ARG A 92 -6.48 15.52 -21.45
CA ARG A 92 -6.02 14.21 -20.98
C ARG A 92 -4.93 14.31 -19.92
N LYS A 93 -3.96 15.22 -20.09
CA LYS A 93 -2.89 15.44 -19.10
C LYS A 93 -3.47 15.92 -17.77
N ILE A 94 -4.33 16.94 -17.80
CA ILE A 94 -4.99 17.48 -16.60
C ILE A 94 -5.86 16.42 -15.91
N ALA A 95 -6.67 15.68 -16.69
CA ALA A 95 -7.53 14.64 -16.15
C ALA A 95 -6.71 13.53 -15.46
N ARG A 96 -5.57 13.14 -16.06
CA ARG A 96 -4.64 12.17 -15.45
C ARG A 96 -4.02 12.74 -14.18
N ASP A 97 -3.51 13.96 -14.21
CA ASP A 97 -2.89 14.59 -13.04
C ASP A 97 -3.88 14.67 -11.88
N ASN A 98 -5.14 15.04 -12.16
CA ASN A 98 -6.22 15.04 -11.17
C ASN A 98 -6.51 13.65 -10.59
N ALA A 99 -6.45 12.60 -11.40
CA ALA A 99 -6.58 11.22 -10.92
C ALA A 99 -5.39 10.81 -10.04
N VAL A 100 -4.17 11.13 -10.47
CA VAL A 100 -2.92 10.85 -9.72
C VAL A 100 -2.91 11.55 -8.37
N GLN A 101 -3.38 12.80 -8.28
CA GLN A 101 -3.52 13.52 -7.02
C GLN A 101 -4.41 12.79 -6.00
N LYS A 102 -5.42 12.03 -6.46
CA LYS A 102 -6.29 11.21 -5.59
C LYS A 102 -5.60 9.92 -5.12
N ILE A 103 -4.56 9.42 -5.80
CA ILE A 103 -3.81 8.22 -5.39
C ILE A 103 -2.92 8.50 -4.18
N TRP A 104 -2.30 9.69 -4.11
CA TRP A 104 -1.42 10.10 -3.01
C TRP A 104 -2.00 9.86 -1.61
N PRO A 105 -3.22 10.33 -1.26
CA PRO A 105 -3.81 10.07 0.04
C PRO A 105 -4.14 8.58 0.27
N LEU A 106 -4.44 7.81 -0.77
CA LEU A 106 -4.71 6.37 -0.65
C LEU A 106 -3.44 5.60 -0.26
N GLU A 107 -2.35 5.82 -0.99
CA GLU A 107 -1.05 5.20 -0.68
C GLU A 107 -0.47 5.72 0.63
N GLY A 108 -0.73 6.99 0.97
CA GLY A 108 -0.33 7.57 2.25
C GLY A 108 -1.05 6.91 3.43
N TYR A 109 -2.36 6.68 3.30
CA TYR A 109 -3.14 5.95 4.29
C TYR A 109 -2.67 4.49 4.42
N LEU A 110 -2.49 3.80 3.29
CA LEU A 110 -2.03 2.41 3.26
C LEU A 110 -0.68 2.24 3.94
N LEU A 111 0.29 3.12 3.64
CA LEU A 111 1.58 3.12 4.31
C LEU A 111 1.44 3.37 5.82
N LYS A 112 0.61 4.33 6.23
CA LYS A 112 0.38 4.60 7.66
C LYS A 112 -0.23 3.40 8.36
N GLN A 113 -1.17 2.71 7.72
CA GLN A 113 -1.78 1.49 8.23
C GLN A 113 -0.75 0.37 8.39
N GLN A 114 0.10 0.14 7.39
CA GLN A 114 1.19 -0.85 7.46
C GLN A 114 2.16 -0.56 8.61
N LEU A 115 2.52 0.70 8.82
CA LEU A 115 3.37 1.12 9.94
C LEU A 115 2.69 0.90 11.29
N HIS A 116 1.39 1.19 11.39
CA HIS A 116 0.60 0.92 12.59
C HIS A 116 0.58 -0.57 12.91
N ASP A 117 0.26 -1.41 11.92
CA ASP A 117 0.15 -2.86 12.09
C ASP A 117 1.50 -3.51 12.38
N SER A 118 2.58 -3.01 11.79
CA SER A 118 3.95 -3.44 12.08
C SER A 118 4.42 -3.02 13.48
N SER A 119 3.84 -1.95 14.04
CA SER A 119 4.14 -1.48 15.40
C SER A 119 3.26 -2.11 16.46
N ALA A 120 2.19 -2.80 16.08
CA ALA A 120 1.28 -3.46 17.00
C ALA A 120 1.94 -4.72 17.58
N THR A 121 1.91 -4.85 18.91
CA THR A 121 2.33 -6.10 19.57
C THR A 121 1.45 -7.24 19.06
N PRO A 122 2.03 -8.36 18.56
CA PRO A 122 1.24 -9.47 18.07
C PRO A 122 0.29 -9.98 19.17
N THR A 123 -0.95 -10.24 18.78
CA THR A 123 -1.94 -10.79 19.71
C THR A 123 -1.53 -12.19 20.14
N ARG A 124 -2.04 -12.64 21.30
CA ARG A 124 -1.79 -13.99 21.81
C ARG A 124 -2.09 -15.09 20.78
N GLY A 125 -3.18 -14.96 20.02
CA GLY A 125 -3.55 -15.91 18.96
C GLY A 125 -2.51 -15.98 17.85
N GLN A 126 -2.06 -14.82 17.36
CA GLN A 126 -1.02 -14.72 16.32
C GLN A 126 0.32 -15.29 16.80
N MET A 127 0.67 -15.08 18.07
CA MET A 127 1.87 -15.67 18.67
C MET A 127 1.79 -17.20 18.72
N ILE A 128 0.63 -17.76 19.10
CA ILE A 128 0.41 -19.21 19.15
C ILE A 128 0.47 -19.81 17.74
N GLU A 129 -0.16 -19.19 16.74
CA GLU A 129 -0.13 -19.65 15.35
C GLU A 129 1.28 -19.64 14.77
N TYR A 130 2.05 -18.58 15.01
CA TYR A 130 3.46 -18.49 14.59
C TYR A 130 4.30 -19.64 15.16
N VAL A 131 4.18 -19.91 16.46
CA VAL A 131 4.91 -21.02 17.12
C VAL A 131 4.47 -22.37 16.55
N GLN A 132 3.16 -22.58 16.36
CA GLN A 132 2.64 -23.82 15.77
C GLN A 132 3.15 -24.04 14.34
N GLN A 133 3.27 -22.97 13.54
CA GLN A 133 3.80 -23.03 12.18
C GLN A 133 5.30 -23.37 12.16
N ALA A 134 6.11 -22.72 13.01
CA ALA A 134 7.54 -23.02 13.14
C ALA A 134 7.79 -24.49 13.52
N ILE A 135 6.96 -25.06 14.40
CA ILE A 135 7.03 -26.49 14.77
C ILE A 135 6.70 -27.39 13.56
N LYS A 136 5.66 -27.05 12.78
CA LYS A 136 5.29 -27.82 11.56
C LYS A 136 6.40 -27.79 10.50
N GLU A 137 7.10 -26.67 10.38
CA GLU A 137 8.21 -26.49 9.45
C GLU A 137 9.52 -27.13 9.94
N GLY A 138 9.50 -27.75 11.13
CA GLY A 138 10.64 -28.49 11.67
C GLY A 138 11.71 -27.62 12.32
N TYR A 139 11.40 -26.36 12.65
CA TYR A 139 12.32 -25.53 13.43
C TYR A 139 12.46 -26.12 14.84
N PRO A 140 13.71 -26.37 15.31
CA PRO A 140 13.94 -26.91 16.64
C PRO A 140 13.50 -25.88 17.69
N THR A 141 12.47 -26.20 18.46
CA THR A 141 12.16 -25.44 19.68
C THR A 141 13.31 -25.68 20.66
N TYR A 142 14.04 -24.61 21.00
CA TYR A 142 15.30 -24.70 21.76
C TYR A 142 15.16 -25.29 23.18
N TYR A 143 13.92 -25.48 23.64
CA TYR A 143 13.60 -26.32 24.78
C TYR A 143 12.76 -27.51 24.31
N GLY A 144 13.22 -28.72 24.64
CA GLY A 144 12.48 -29.94 24.39
C GLY A 144 11.09 -29.83 24.98
N LEU A 145 10.08 -29.79 24.11
CA LEU A 145 8.71 -30.00 24.54
C LEU A 145 8.64 -31.38 25.20
N PRO A 146 8.15 -31.50 26.44
CA PRO A 146 7.89 -32.81 27.03
C PRO A 146 7.00 -33.60 26.08
N SER A 147 7.22 -34.91 25.99
CA SER A 147 6.53 -35.89 25.14
C SER A 147 5.00 -35.99 25.28
N HIS A 148 4.36 -35.00 25.92
CA HIS A 148 2.97 -34.97 26.35
C HIS A 148 2.14 -33.86 25.67
N GLY A 149 2.60 -33.33 24.54
CA GLY A 149 1.80 -32.43 23.70
C GLY A 149 1.68 -31.00 24.23
N ILE A 150 1.06 -30.14 23.41
CA ILE A 150 1.03 -28.67 23.49
C ILE A 150 0.19 -28.14 24.69
N ALA A 151 -0.20 -29.02 25.62
CA ALA A 151 -1.10 -28.71 26.74
C ALA A 151 -0.49 -27.78 27.81
N TRP A 152 0.84 -27.61 27.82
CA TRP A 152 1.59 -26.81 28.80
C TRP A 152 1.71 -25.32 28.43
N LEU A 153 1.29 -24.90 27.23
CA LEU A 153 1.10 -23.49 26.87
C LEU A 153 -0.17 -22.95 27.58
N SER A 154 -0.22 -23.13 28.89
CA SER A 154 -1.27 -22.63 29.74
C SER A 154 -1.19 -21.09 29.83
N ASP A 155 -2.30 -20.49 30.22
CA ASP A 155 -2.42 -19.06 30.51
C ASP A 155 -1.29 -18.51 31.40
N GLU A 156 -0.68 -19.33 32.25
CA GLU A 156 0.34 -18.94 33.21
C GLU A 156 1.72 -18.78 32.54
N CYS A 157 2.08 -19.65 31.59
CA CYS A 157 3.32 -19.54 30.81
C CYS A 157 3.35 -18.31 29.88
N LEU A 158 2.19 -17.70 29.59
CA LEU A 158 2.07 -16.47 28.80
C LEU A 158 1.85 -15.22 29.68
N LYS A 159 1.63 -15.40 30.99
CA LYS A 159 1.45 -14.31 31.98
C LYS A 159 2.75 -13.99 32.72
N VAL A 160 3.67 -14.95 32.83
CA VAL A 160 4.95 -14.75 33.49
C VAL A 160 5.92 -14.10 32.51
N GLU A 161 5.98 -12.77 32.63
CA GLU A 161 7.05 -11.89 32.18
C GLU A 161 7.11 -11.53 30.68
N HIS A 162 6.86 -10.24 30.44
CA HIS A 162 7.18 -9.45 29.26
C HIS A 162 8.40 -9.98 28.49
N GLY A 163 8.25 -10.21 27.18
CA GLY A 163 9.36 -10.20 26.21
C GLY A 163 10.26 -11.43 26.13
N VAL A 164 10.26 -12.35 27.09
CA VAL A 164 11.33 -13.36 27.19
C VAL A 164 11.19 -14.50 26.15
N ALA A 165 9.97 -14.87 25.75
CA ALA A 165 9.77 -15.90 24.71
C ALA A 165 10.19 -15.42 23.29
N TRP A 166 10.25 -14.10 23.07
CA TRP A 166 10.74 -13.51 21.82
C TRP A 166 12.24 -13.21 21.89
N GLU A 167 12.77 -12.80 23.06
CA GLU A 167 14.21 -12.68 23.26
C GLU A 167 14.93 -14.04 23.20
N TYR A 168 14.31 -15.14 23.63
CA TYR A 168 14.92 -16.47 23.54
C TYR A 168 14.95 -17.06 22.12
N TYR A 169 14.13 -16.57 21.20
CA TYR A 169 14.19 -16.97 19.79
C TYR A 169 15.10 -16.05 18.94
N ASN A 170 15.56 -14.93 19.51
CA ASN A 170 16.43 -13.94 18.85
C ASN A 170 17.77 -13.71 19.58
N LEU A 171 18.28 -14.68 20.35
CA LEU A 171 19.67 -14.67 20.80
C LEU A 171 20.63 -15.08 19.67
N GLY A 172 20.65 -14.25 18.63
CA GLY A 172 21.64 -14.22 17.57
C GLY A 172 22.16 -12.80 17.40
N ALA A 173 23.06 -12.39 18.31
CA ALA A 173 23.84 -11.15 18.35
C ALA A 173 23.25 -9.93 19.09
N ASN A 174 24.08 -9.37 19.98
CA ASN A 174 23.87 -8.02 20.52
C ASN A 174 24.21 -6.94 19.48
N GLU A 175 23.97 -5.66 19.80
CA GLU A 175 24.06 -4.47 18.92
C GLU A 175 25.42 -4.24 18.20
N LYS A 176 26.42 -5.09 18.44
CA LYS A 176 27.73 -5.11 17.74
C LYS A 176 27.96 -6.37 16.89
N GLY A 177 26.94 -7.20 16.65
CA GLY A 177 27.01 -8.37 15.78
C GLY A 177 27.80 -9.56 16.33
N ARG A 178 27.98 -9.69 17.65
CA ARG A 178 28.67 -10.86 18.24
C ARG A 178 27.72 -11.70 19.10
N ALA A 179 27.77 -13.02 18.89
CA ALA A 179 27.07 -14.00 19.72
C ALA A 179 27.72 -14.07 21.12
N PRO A 180 26.94 -14.27 22.20
CA PRO A 180 27.51 -14.45 23.54
C PRO A 180 28.30 -15.76 23.61
N GLN A 181 29.53 -15.68 24.12
CA GLN A 181 30.34 -16.86 24.41
C GLN A 181 29.73 -17.63 25.59
N ARG A 182 29.61 -18.94 25.40
CA ARG A 182 29.08 -19.90 26.37
C ARG A 182 30.11 -20.09 27.49
N ASP A 183 29.82 -19.66 28.70
CA ASP A 183 30.58 -20.06 29.88
C ASP A 183 30.03 -21.41 30.35
N LEU A 184 30.75 -22.49 30.02
CA LEU A 184 30.49 -23.83 30.54
C LEU A 184 31.47 -24.07 31.69
N GLY A 185 31.15 -23.51 32.86
CA GLY A 185 31.78 -23.89 34.11
C GLY A 185 31.29 -25.27 34.56
N GLU A 186 32.01 -26.32 34.17
CA GLU A 186 32.76 -27.27 35.04
C GLU A 186 33.43 -28.34 34.16
#